data_AF-V6F518-F1
#
_entry.id   AF-V6F518-F1
#
_cell.length_a   1.000
_cell.length_b   1.000
_cell.length_c   1.000
_cell.angle_alpha   90.00
_cell.angle_beta   90.00
_cell.angle_gamma   90.00
#
_symmetry.space_group_name_H-M   'P 1'
#
loop_
_entity.id
_entity.type
_entity.pdbx_description
1 polymer ?
#
loop_
_entity_poly.entity_id
_entity_poly.type
_entity_poly.pdbx_seq_one_letter_code
_entity_poly.pdbx_strand_id
1 'polypeptide(L)'
;MPKLKPSTIIPTDEEDAAISAAISTDPDSPELTDANFANARPASEVLANYLGATETEALLRRRGRPLKADRKVDIKLRIDPDVVEALRSGGKGWQTRANEILRKGVGL
;
A
#
# COMPACT_ATOMS: atom_id res chain seq x y z
N MET A 1 2.96 -19.55 6.94
CA MET A 1 3.50 -19.11 5.64
C MET A 1 2.58 -19.61 4.53
N PRO A 2 2.25 -18.80 3.51
CA PRO A 2 1.49 -19.28 2.37
C PRO A 2 2.24 -20.43 1.68
N LYS A 3 1.50 -21.45 1.22
CA LYS A 3 2.09 -22.58 0.49
C LYS A 3 2.57 -22.13 -0.89
N LEU A 4 3.75 -22.61 -1.31
CA LEU A 4 4.28 -22.37 -2.65
C LEU A 4 3.38 -23.02 -3.71
N LYS A 5 3.48 -22.52 -4.95
CA LYS A 5 2.74 -23.09 -6.08
C LYS A 5 3.34 -24.47 -6.43
N PRO A 6 2.52 -25.42 -6.95
CA PRO A 6 2.98 -26.80 -7.22
C PRO A 6 4.20 -26.95 -8.15
N SER A 7 4.57 -25.91 -8.90
CA SER A 7 5.66 -25.91 -9.88
C SER A 7 6.70 -24.82 -9.61
N THR A 8 6.84 -24.39 -8.35
CA THR A 8 7.93 -23.48 -7.96
C THR A 8 9.25 -24.25 -7.95
N ILE A 9 10.15 -23.86 -8.86
CA ILE A 9 11.54 -24.32 -8.87
C ILE A 9 12.27 -23.55 -7.76
N ILE A 10 12.91 -24.29 -6.87
CA ILE A 10 13.80 -23.75 -5.84
C ILE A 10 15.20 -24.22 -6.23
N PRO A 11 16.19 -23.33 -6.29
CA PRO A 11 17.57 -23.74 -6.52
C PRO A 11 18.00 -24.79 -5.51
N THR A 12 18.79 -25.75 -5.97
CA THR A 12 19.57 -26.64 -5.10
C THR A 12 20.71 -25.87 -4.44
N ASP A 13 21.26 -26.40 -3.34
CA ASP A 13 22.39 -25.78 -2.64
C ASP A 13 23.61 -25.57 -3.57
N GLU A 14 23.83 -26.49 -4.51
CA GLU A 14 24.90 -26.38 -5.51
C GLU A 14 24.63 -25.23 -6.51
N GLU A 15 23.38 -25.10 -6.97
CA GLU A 15 22.97 -24.00 -7.85
C GLU A 15 23.04 -22.64 -7.13
N ASP A 16 22.61 -22.56 -5.87
CA ASP A 16 22.72 -21.35 -5.06
C ASP A 16 24.18 -20.93 -4.85
N ALA A 17 25.08 -21.89 -4.62
CA ALA A 17 26.52 -21.63 -4.52
C ALA A 17 27.09 -21.10 -5.84
N ALA A 18 26.70 -21.69 -6.98
CA ALA A 18 27.12 -21.24 -8.30
C ALA A 18 26.59 -19.82 -8.62
N ILE A 19 25.32 -19.53 -8.30
CA ILE A 19 24.71 -18.21 -8.47
C ILE A 19 25.45 -17.17 -7.62
N SER A 20 25.73 -17.48 -6.36
CA SER A 20 26.44 -16.58 -5.45
C SER A 20 27.86 -16.27 -5.93
N ALA A 21 28.58 -17.29 -6.41
CA ALA A 21 29.92 -17.12 -6.98
C ALA A 21 29.89 -16.21 -8.22
N ALA A 22 28.92 -16.41 -9.12
CA ALA A 22 28.77 -15.59 -10.32
C ALA A 22 28.51 -14.12 -9.98
N ILE A 23 27.57 -13.85 -9.05
CA ILE A 23 27.25 -12.50 -8.56
C ILE A 23 28.51 -11.81 -8.02
N SER A 24 29.32 -12.51 -7.22
CA SER A 24 30.52 -11.94 -6.61
C SER A 24 31.60 -11.49 -7.61
N THR A 25 31.56 -12.03 -8.84
CA THR A 25 32.54 -11.74 -9.89
C THR A 25 32.02 -10.79 -10.97
N ASP A 26 30.76 -10.39 -10.90
CA ASP A 26 30.13 -9.54 -11.91
C ASP A 26 30.57 -8.06 -11.76
N PRO A 27 31.34 -7.51 -12.72
CA PRO A 27 31.80 -6.13 -12.64
C PRO A 27 30.66 -5.10 -12.82
N ASP A 28 29.55 -5.48 -13.46
CA ASP A 28 28.41 -4.59 -13.71
C ASP A 28 27.41 -4.58 -12.53
N SER A 29 27.51 -5.55 -11.62
CA SER A 29 26.64 -5.70 -10.46
C SER A 29 27.44 -5.91 -9.16
N PRO A 30 28.27 -4.94 -8.73
CA PRO A 30 29.02 -5.06 -7.48
C PRO A 30 28.08 -5.11 -6.26
N GLU A 31 28.51 -5.85 -5.24
CA GLU A 31 27.80 -5.92 -3.95
C GLU A 31 27.67 -4.53 -3.30
N LEU A 32 26.48 -4.22 -2.81
CA LEU A 32 26.23 -2.95 -2.10
C LEU A 32 26.83 -2.99 -0.71
N THR A 33 27.73 -2.06 -0.43
CA THR A 33 28.41 -1.92 0.86
C THR A 33 27.71 -0.93 1.79
N ASP A 34 28.03 -0.95 3.08
CA ASP A 34 27.53 0.02 4.07
C ASP A 34 27.85 1.47 3.67
N ALA A 35 29.00 1.70 3.02
CA ALA A 35 29.36 3.02 2.52
C ALA A 35 28.43 3.49 1.39
N ASN A 36 27.89 2.57 0.57
CA ASN A 36 26.89 2.93 -0.44
C ASN A 36 25.58 3.37 0.24
N PHE A 37 25.15 2.69 1.30
CA PHE A 37 23.96 3.06 2.05
C PHE A 37 24.12 4.38 2.83
N ALA A 38 25.30 4.63 3.39
CA ALA A 38 25.60 5.89 4.08
C ALA A 38 25.47 7.11 3.15
N ASN A 39 25.72 6.92 1.85
CA ASN A 39 25.60 7.96 0.83
C ASN A 39 24.28 7.89 0.04
N ALA A 40 23.38 6.95 0.37
CA ALA A 40 22.13 6.79 -0.35
C ALA A 40 21.21 7.99 -0.11
N ARG A 41 20.53 8.42 -1.17
CA ARG A 41 19.60 9.56 -1.15
C ARG A 41 18.20 9.12 -1.56
N PRO A 42 17.15 9.81 -1.11
CA PRO A 42 15.79 9.51 -1.53
C PRO A 42 15.63 9.57 -3.04
N ALA A 43 14.90 8.60 -3.61
CA ALA A 43 14.63 8.54 -5.04
C ALA A 43 13.99 9.83 -5.58
N SER A 44 13.18 10.52 -4.76
CA SER A 44 12.59 11.82 -5.09
C SER A 44 13.60 12.93 -5.35
N GLU A 45 14.78 12.88 -4.73
CA GLU A 45 15.83 13.89 -4.92
C GLU A 45 16.75 13.58 -6.09
N VAL A 46 16.89 12.29 -6.41
CA VAL A 46 17.88 11.82 -7.40
C VAL A 46 17.23 11.65 -8.77
N LEU A 47 16.09 10.97 -8.84
CA LEU A 47 15.46 10.59 -10.11
C LEU A 47 15.05 11.78 -10.97
N ALA A 48 14.67 12.90 -10.35
CA ALA A 48 14.29 14.12 -11.06
C ALA A 48 15.41 14.62 -11.99
N ASN A 49 16.68 14.41 -11.61
CA ASN A 49 17.84 14.82 -12.41
C ASN A 49 18.06 13.94 -13.65
N TYR A 50 17.55 12.70 -13.65
CA TYR A 50 17.77 11.74 -14.75
C TYR A 50 16.54 11.55 -15.63
N LEU A 51 15.34 11.59 -15.04
CA LEU A 51 14.09 11.27 -15.71
C LEU A 51 13.25 12.51 -16.03
N GLY A 52 13.55 13.66 -15.42
CA GLY A 52 12.69 14.84 -15.45
C GLY A 52 11.69 14.88 -14.30
N ALA A 53 11.18 16.08 -13.99
CA ALA A 53 10.32 16.31 -12.84
C ALA A 53 8.95 15.63 -12.98
N THR A 54 8.34 15.70 -14.17
CA THR A 54 7.00 15.17 -14.46
C THR A 54 6.98 13.64 -14.37
N GLU A 55 7.98 12.98 -14.96
CA GLU A 55 8.14 11.54 -15.02
C GLU A 55 8.45 10.97 -13.63
N THR A 56 9.32 11.66 -12.89
CA THR A 56 9.63 11.32 -11.49
C THR A 56 8.39 11.44 -10.61
N GLU A 57 7.60 12.50 -10.76
CA GLU A 57 6.34 12.65 -10.02
C GLU A 57 5.36 11.52 -10.35
N ALA A 58 5.22 11.16 -11.63
CA ALA A 58 4.33 10.08 -12.06
C ALA A 58 4.75 8.71 -11.50
N LEU A 59 6.06 8.41 -11.47
CA LEU A 59 6.60 7.17 -10.91
C LEU A 59 6.45 7.08 -9.39
N LEU A 60 6.68 8.20 -8.69
CA LEU A 60 6.62 8.26 -7.22
C LEU A 60 5.20 8.45 -6.68
N ARG A 61 4.24 8.85 -7.52
CA ARG A 61 2.84 8.97 -7.13
C ARG A 61 2.34 7.60 -6.63
N ARG A 62 1.92 7.57 -5.37
CA ARG A 62 1.40 6.35 -4.71
C ARG A 62 0.29 5.73 -5.56
N ARG A 63 0.51 4.50 -6.03
CA ARG A 63 -0.50 3.72 -6.75
C ARG A 63 -1.69 3.44 -5.81
N GLY A 64 -2.90 3.71 -6.28
CA GLY A 64 -4.15 3.50 -5.55
C GLY A 64 -5.31 4.22 -6.23
N ARG A 65 -6.56 3.85 -5.91
CA ARG A 65 -7.73 4.63 -6.35
C ARG A 65 -7.56 6.06 -5.83
N PRO A 66 -7.71 7.10 -6.66
CA PRO A 66 -7.69 8.49 -6.21
C PRO A 66 -8.61 8.66 -5.00
N LEU A 67 -8.12 9.37 -3.98
CA LEU A 67 -8.90 9.62 -2.78
C LEU A 67 -10.18 10.37 -3.19
N LYS A 68 -11.35 9.83 -2.85
CA LYS A 68 -12.62 10.52 -3.13
C LYS A 68 -12.62 11.83 -2.33
N ALA A 69 -12.82 12.96 -3.02
CA ALA A 69 -12.90 14.28 -2.38
C ALA A 69 -13.94 14.28 -1.25
N ASP A 70 -15.12 13.70 -1.51
CA ASP A 70 -16.20 13.56 -0.53
C ASP A 70 -16.21 12.17 0.11
N ARG A 71 -15.12 11.84 0.83
CA ARG A 71 -15.06 10.60 1.61
C ARG A 71 -15.92 10.72 2.89
N LYS A 72 -16.55 9.62 3.29
CA LYS A 72 -17.18 9.53 4.62
C LYS A 72 -16.09 9.66 5.69
N VAL A 73 -16.38 10.40 6.75
CA VAL A 73 -15.49 10.53 7.91
C VAL A 73 -15.93 9.52 8.96
N ASP A 74 -14.99 8.70 9.44
CA ASP A 74 -15.22 7.81 10.58
C ASP A 74 -15.08 8.63 11.87
N ILE A 75 -16.11 8.58 12.72
CA ILE A 75 -16.15 9.31 13.99
C ILE A 75 -16.55 8.38 15.13
N LYS A 76 -16.00 8.65 16.32
CA LYS A 76 -16.39 7.95 17.54
C LYS A 76 -17.63 8.61 18.15
N LEU A 77 -18.80 8.05 17.90
CA LEU A 77 -20.10 8.50 18.44
C LEU A 77 -20.69 7.41 19.35
N ARG A 78 -21.23 7.81 20.51
CA ARG A 78 -22.06 6.93 21.35
C ARG A 78 -23.53 7.16 20.98
N ILE A 79 -24.26 6.08 20.74
CA ILE A 79 -25.68 6.08 20.39
C ILE A 79 -26.37 5.14 21.36
N ASP A 80 -27.59 5.48 21.78
CA ASP A 80 -28.39 4.65 22.67
C ASP A 80 -28.63 3.25 22.08
N PRO A 81 -28.65 2.19 22.91
CA PRO A 81 -28.64 0.81 22.44
C PRO A 81 -29.92 0.43 21.68
N ASP A 82 -31.07 0.94 22.09
CA ASP A 82 -32.37 0.74 21.45
C ASP A 82 -32.41 1.32 20.02
N VAL A 83 -31.81 2.50 19.82
CA VAL A 83 -31.67 3.13 18.51
C VAL A 83 -30.77 2.27 17.59
N VAL A 84 -29.65 1.77 18.11
CA VAL A 84 -28.75 0.90 17.33
C VAL A 84 -29.45 -0.41 16.95
N GLU A 85 -30.20 -1.00 17.87
CA GLU A 85 -30.99 -2.21 17.63
C GLU A 85 -32.06 -1.98 16.55
N ALA A 86 -32.83 -0.89 16.68
CA ALA A 86 -33.85 -0.51 15.71
C ALA A 86 -33.28 -0.27 14.30
N LEU A 87 -32.09 0.34 14.19
CA LEU A 87 -31.44 0.53 12.90
C LEU A 87 -30.98 -0.81 12.30
N ARG A 88 -30.33 -1.67 13.11
CA ARG A 88 -29.77 -2.97 12.69
C ARG A 88 -30.85 -3.99 12.33
N SER A 89 -32.02 -3.95 12.96
CA SER A 89 -33.14 -4.87 12.67
C SER A 89 -33.59 -4.79 11.20
N GLY A 90 -33.41 -3.64 10.55
CA GLY A 90 -33.64 -3.48 9.11
C GLY A 90 -32.62 -4.17 8.21
N GLY A 91 -31.66 -4.92 8.76
CA GLY A 91 -30.72 -5.77 8.02
C GLY A 91 -29.70 -5.00 7.18
N LYS A 92 -29.33 -5.57 6.02
CA LYS A 92 -28.29 -5.02 5.14
C LYS A 92 -28.60 -3.56 4.77
N GLY A 93 -27.58 -2.71 4.83
CA GLY A 93 -27.72 -1.28 4.52
C GLY A 93 -28.18 -0.39 5.67
N TRP A 94 -28.28 -0.90 6.91
CA TRP A 94 -28.67 -0.09 8.08
C TRP A 94 -27.79 1.15 8.30
N GLN A 95 -26.48 1.07 8.04
CA GLN A 95 -25.58 2.22 8.16
C GLN A 95 -25.88 3.32 7.12
N THR A 96 -26.34 2.95 5.93
CA THR A 96 -26.75 3.93 4.90
C THR A 96 -28.00 4.66 5.36
N ARG A 97 -29.01 3.94 5.88
CA ARG A 97 -30.22 4.53 6.45
C ARG A 97 -29.91 5.41 7.66
N ALA A 98 -29.00 4.98 8.53
CA ALA A 98 -28.54 5.79 9.67
C ALA A 98 -27.94 7.12 9.19
N ASN A 99 -27.09 7.08 8.16
CA ASN A 99 -26.53 8.31 7.58
C ASN A 99 -27.59 9.20 6.94
N GLU A 100 -28.60 8.66 6.27
CA GLU A 100 -29.73 9.45 5.73
C GLU A 100 -30.55 10.12 6.84
N ILE A 101 -30.80 9.43 7.95
CA ILE A 101 -31.49 10.01 9.11
C ILE A 101 -30.67 11.16 9.69
N LEU A 102 -29.36 10.98 9.87
CA LEU A 102 -28.47 12.04 10.36
C LEU A 102 -28.47 13.24 9.42
N ARG A 103 -28.40 13.03 8.10
CA ARG A 103 -28.49 14.10 7.11
C ARG A 103 -29.80 14.89 7.23
N LYS A 104 -30.93 14.19 7.25
CA LYS A 104 -32.24 14.82 7.45
C LYS A 104 -32.31 15.62 8.75
N GLY A 105 -31.77 15.08 9.85
CA GLY A 105 -31.76 15.74 11.16
C GLY A 105 -30.95 17.04 11.21
N VAL A 106 -29.97 17.20 10.31
CA VAL A 106 -29.18 18.44 10.18
C VAL A 106 -29.57 19.28 8.95
N GLY A 107 -30.64 18.89 8.21
CA GLY A 107 -31.13 19.62 7.04
C GLY A 107 -30.33 19.40 5.75
N LEU A 108 -29.70 18.22 5.58
CA LEU A 108 -28.91 17.79 4.41
C LEU A 108 -29.52 16.64 3.61
#